data_AF-A0A1T4M571-F1
#
_entry.id   AF-A0A1T4M571-F1
#
_cell.length_a   1.000
_cell.length_b   1.000
_cell.length_c   1.000
_cell.angle_alpha   90.00
_cell.angle_beta   90.00
_cell.angle_gamma   90.00
#
_symmetry.space_group_name_H-M   'P 1'
#
loop_
_entity.id
_entity.type
_entity.pdbx_description
1 polymer ?
#
loop_
_entity_poly.entity_id
_entity_poly.type
_entity_poly.pdbx_seq_one_letter_code
_entity_poly.pdbx_strand_id
1 'polypeptide(L)'
;METMKESIQKLLQSINAKDFNIEGPFPIKDLQAGKVDVPKSAGVYFVGKIDDTKSLRACSAKACNLEKGTRVKWYELDSLEKKLNAGDVVLYIGKANPESEDSKYGLKDRLRNYMKSQEDFQKGKSSNHQGGRAIWQLENAKELGVCWIQTKDASEAKELEKALLKKYKEDNPNAGLEGREAYPFANWRL
;
A
#
# COMPACT_ATOMS: atom_id res chain seq x y z
N MET A 1 -14.60 -15.07 -5.91
CA MET A 1 -14.35 -13.65 -5.62
C MET A 1 -13.66 -13.60 -4.29
N GLU A 2 -12.38 -13.27 -4.31
CA GLU A 2 -11.57 -13.04 -3.11
C GLU A 2 -11.52 -11.53 -2.80
N THR A 3 -11.85 -11.19 -1.56
CA THR A 3 -11.81 -9.82 -1.05
C THR A 3 -10.44 -9.47 -0.46
N MET A 4 -10.15 -8.17 -0.34
CA MET A 4 -8.94 -7.67 0.32
C MET A 4 -8.78 -8.22 1.74
N LYS A 5 -9.88 -8.32 2.49
CA LYS A 5 -9.89 -8.86 3.84
C LYS A 5 -9.52 -10.34 3.87
N GLU A 6 -10.07 -11.13 2.96
CA GLU A 6 -9.74 -12.56 2.86
C GLU A 6 -8.27 -12.77 2.48
N SER A 7 -7.74 -12.00 1.53
CA SER A 7 -6.31 -12.07 1.18
C SER A 7 -5.40 -11.71 2.36
N ILE A 8 -5.73 -10.66 3.11
CA ILE A 8 -4.98 -10.29 4.33
C ILE A 8 -5.10 -11.39 5.39
N GLN A 9 -6.30 -11.95 5.58
CA GLN A 9 -6.53 -13.02 6.55
C GLN A 9 -5.72 -14.29 6.23
N LYS A 10 -5.62 -14.67 4.94
CA LYS A 10 -4.77 -15.78 4.48
C LYS A 10 -3.29 -15.51 4.74
N LEU A 11 -2.80 -14.30 4.46
CA LEU A 11 -1.43 -13.90 4.76
C LEU A 11 -1.10 -13.96 6.25
N LEU A 12 -2.04 -13.52 7.11
CA LEU A 12 -1.90 -13.61 8.56
C LEU A 12 -1.86 -15.07 9.04
N GLN A 13 -2.77 -15.91 8.55
CA GLN A 13 -2.81 -17.33 8.89
C GLN A 13 -1.52 -18.05 8.49
N SER A 14 -0.94 -17.72 7.34
CA SER A 14 0.26 -18.38 6.83
C SER A 14 1.55 -18.01 7.58
N ILE A 15 1.52 -16.95 8.40
CA ILE A 15 2.59 -16.62 9.36
C ILE A 15 2.23 -16.97 10.82
N ASN A 16 1.17 -17.75 11.03
CA ASN A 16 0.61 -18.09 12.34
C ASN A 16 0.21 -16.87 13.20
N ALA A 17 -0.01 -15.71 12.58
CA ALA A 17 -0.57 -14.54 13.24
C ALA A 17 -2.11 -14.67 13.19
N LYS A 18 -2.71 -15.06 14.31
CA LYS A 18 -4.17 -15.10 14.46
C LYS A 18 -4.58 -13.94 15.39
N ASP A 19 -5.87 -13.65 15.44
CA ASP A 19 -6.48 -12.70 16.39
C ASP A 19 -6.31 -11.20 16.09
N PHE A 20 -5.73 -10.84 14.95
CA PHE A 20 -5.75 -9.45 14.49
C PHE A 20 -7.09 -9.09 13.84
N ASN A 21 -7.70 -7.99 14.31
CA ASN A 21 -8.87 -7.42 13.67
C ASN A 21 -8.44 -6.60 12.44
N ILE A 22 -9.03 -6.90 11.28
CA ILE A 22 -8.79 -6.18 10.03
C ILE A 22 -9.90 -5.14 9.83
N GLU A 23 -9.56 -3.87 9.89
CA GLU A 23 -10.47 -2.76 9.57
C GLU A 23 -10.40 -2.41 8.07
N GLY A 24 -11.53 -2.03 7.47
CA GLY A 24 -11.66 -1.76 6.03
C GLY A 24 -12.29 -2.91 5.22
N PRO A 25 -12.07 -3.00 3.90
CA PRO A 25 -11.37 -2.00 3.08
C PRO A 25 -12.19 -0.71 2.97
N PHE A 26 -11.51 0.42 3.14
CA PHE A 26 -12.08 1.74 2.89
C PHE A 26 -11.52 2.31 1.58
N PRO A 27 -12.34 2.82 0.65
CA PRO A 27 -11.84 3.42 -0.58
C PRO A 27 -10.91 4.61 -0.30
N ILE A 28 -9.80 4.74 -1.04
CA ILE A 28 -8.88 5.88 -0.93
C ILE A 28 -9.61 7.23 -1.01
N LYS A 29 -10.59 7.35 -1.91
CA LYS A 29 -11.43 8.55 -2.04
C LYS A 29 -12.17 8.94 -0.75
N ASP A 30 -12.56 7.98 0.08
CA ASP A 30 -13.26 8.26 1.34
C ASP A 30 -12.29 8.65 2.46
N LEU A 31 -11.06 8.11 2.47
CA LEU A 31 -9.99 8.61 3.34
C LEU A 31 -9.59 10.05 2.95
N GLN A 32 -9.50 10.37 1.65
CA GLN A 32 -9.26 11.72 1.16
C GLN A 32 -10.34 12.70 1.57
N ALA A 33 -11.60 12.29 1.50
CA ALA A 33 -12.75 13.09 1.92
C ALA A 33 -12.91 13.19 3.46
N GLY A 34 -12.02 12.56 4.25
CA GLY A 34 -12.08 12.59 5.71
C GLY A 34 -13.29 11.86 6.31
N LYS A 35 -13.90 10.92 5.56
CA LYS A 35 -15.10 10.19 6.00
C LYS A 35 -14.80 8.97 6.88
N VAL A 36 -13.53 8.66 7.07
CA VAL A 36 -13.06 7.46 7.74
C VAL A 36 -12.25 7.90 8.95
N ASP A 37 -12.66 7.49 10.15
CA ASP A 37 -11.88 7.75 11.35
C ASP A 37 -10.76 6.71 11.47
N VAL A 38 -9.54 7.16 11.25
CA VAL A 38 -8.34 6.32 11.33
C VAL A 38 -7.73 6.46 12.72
N PRO A 39 -7.41 5.35 13.41
CA PRO A 39 -6.83 5.38 14.75
C PRO A 39 -5.43 5.99 14.75
N LYS A 40 -5.00 6.56 15.89
CA LYS A 40 -3.65 7.10 16.08
C LYS A 40 -2.62 6.05 16.49
N SER A 41 -3.07 4.82 16.77
CA SER A 41 -2.24 3.72 17.25
C SER A 41 -1.18 3.25 16.25
N ALA A 42 -0.26 2.41 16.74
CA ALA A 42 0.65 1.63 15.92
C ALA A 42 -0.13 0.60 15.08
N GLY A 43 0.45 0.20 13.96
CA GLY A 43 -0.18 -0.84 13.15
C GLY A 43 0.44 -1.09 11.79
N VAL A 44 -0.16 -2.01 11.06
CA VAL A 44 0.16 -2.34 9.67
C VAL A 44 -1.02 -1.95 8.81
N TYR A 45 -0.77 -1.27 7.70
CA TYR A 45 -1.78 -0.88 6.73
C TYR A 45 -1.48 -1.47 5.36
N PHE A 46 -2.53 -1.69 4.61
CA PHE A 46 -2.53 -2.38 3.32
C PHE A 46 -3.22 -1.49 2.30
N VAL A 47 -2.73 -1.47 1.06
CA VAL A 47 -3.42 -0.84 -0.07
C VAL A 47 -3.57 -1.88 -1.17
N GLY A 48 -4.75 -1.99 -1.77
CA GLY A 48 -5.02 -3.05 -2.72
C GLY A 48 -6.36 -2.94 -3.44
N LYS A 49 -6.67 -3.94 -4.27
CA LYS A 49 -8.01 -4.08 -4.83
C LYS A 49 -8.99 -4.40 -3.70
N ILE A 50 -10.20 -3.84 -3.75
CA ILE A 50 -11.25 -4.19 -2.77
C ILE A 50 -11.64 -5.67 -2.91
N ASP A 51 -11.66 -6.15 -4.14
CA ASP A 51 -11.87 -7.55 -4.54
C ASP A 51 -11.08 -7.88 -5.82
N ASP A 52 -10.99 -9.17 -6.14
CA ASP A 52 -10.30 -9.69 -7.32
C ASP A 52 -11.02 -9.46 -8.67
N THR A 53 -12.21 -8.87 -8.68
CA THR A 53 -13.01 -8.69 -9.91
C THR A 53 -12.52 -7.54 -10.78
N LYS A 54 -11.82 -6.57 -10.17
CA LYS A 54 -11.29 -5.41 -10.90
C LYS A 54 -9.89 -5.68 -11.44
N SER A 55 -9.74 -5.53 -12.75
CA SER A 55 -8.42 -5.46 -13.36
C SER A 55 -7.75 -4.12 -13.08
N LEU A 56 -6.44 -4.15 -12.86
CA LEU A 56 -5.61 -2.96 -12.71
C LEU A 56 -4.77 -2.78 -13.96
N ARG A 57 -4.57 -1.53 -14.36
CA ARG A 57 -3.69 -1.16 -15.46
C ARG A 57 -2.73 -0.09 -14.98
N ALA A 58 -1.44 -0.32 -15.18
CA ALA A 58 -0.44 0.74 -15.02
C ALA A 58 -0.59 1.74 -16.17
N CYS A 59 -0.30 3.00 -15.91
CA CYS A 59 -0.30 4.04 -16.93
C CYS A 59 0.97 4.90 -16.85
N SER A 60 1.40 5.39 -18.01
CA SER A 60 2.41 6.44 -18.07
C SER A 60 1.91 7.68 -17.36
N ALA A 61 2.79 8.56 -16.90
CA ALA A 61 2.36 9.79 -16.23
C ALA A 61 1.40 10.64 -17.07
N LYS A 62 1.63 10.70 -18.39
CA LYS A 62 0.71 11.34 -19.33
C LYS A 62 -0.66 10.67 -19.36
N ALA A 63 -0.70 9.34 -19.47
CA ALA A 63 -1.96 8.58 -19.53
C ALA A 63 -2.74 8.62 -18.20
N CYS A 64 -2.04 8.71 -17.06
CA CYS A 64 -2.65 8.91 -15.76
C CYS A 64 -3.03 10.38 -15.47
N ASN A 65 -2.89 11.30 -16.44
CA ASN A 65 -3.11 12.76 -16.27
C ASN A 65 -2.33 13.37 -15.10
N LEU A 66 -1.08 12.95 -14.88
CA LEU A 66 -0.22 13.51 -13.85
C LEU A 66 0.48 14.78 -14.38
N GLU A 67 0.43 15.86 -13.61
CA GLU A 67 1.11 17.08 -13.96
C GLU A 67 2.64 16.90 -13.95
N LYS A 68 3.31 17.49 -14.92
CA LYS A 68 4.77 17.48 -14.99
C LYS A 68 5.33 18.39 -13.91
N GLY A 69 6.29 17.88 -13.14
CA GLY A 69 7.04 18.67 -12.17
C GLY A 69 8.53 18.41 -12.23
N THR A 70 9.33 19.43 -11.95
CA THR A 70 10.80 19.40 -12.08
C THR A 70 11.49 18.40 -11.16
N ARG A 71 10.84 17.94 -10.09
CA ARG A 71 11.39 17.01 -9.09
C ARG A 71 10.56 15.73 -8.91
N VAL A 72 9.59 15.48 -9.78
CA VAL A 72 8.76 14.28 -9.68
C VAL A 72 9.49 13.11 -10.32
N LYS A 73 9.62 12.01 -9.59
CA LYS A 73 10.22 10.77 -10.09
C LYS A 73 9.11 9.77 -10.41
N TRP A 74 8.83 9.59 -11.69
CA TRP A 74 7.92 8.56 -12.17
C TRP A 74 8.64 7.22 -12.32
N TYR A 75 7.90 6.13 -12.23
CA TYR A 75 8.35 4.83 -12.70
C TYR A 75 8.10 4.71 -14.19
N GLU A 76 9.02 4.05 -14.89
CA GLU A 76 8.84 3.64 -16.28
C GLU A 76 7.67 2.66 -16.38
N LEU A 77 6.84 2.81 -17.43
CA LEU A 77 5.63 2.02 -17.62
C LEU A 77 5.95 0.52 -17.66
N ASP A 78 6.93 0.10 -18.47
CA ASP A 78 7.36 -1.30 -18.58
C ASP A 78 7.75 -1.91 -17.23
N SER A 79 8.34 -1.10 -16.33
CA SER A 79 8.73 -1.58 -15.00
C SER A 79 7.52 -1.78 -14.09
N LEU A 80 6.49 -0.92 -14.22
CA LEU A 80 5.22 -1.10 -13.52
C LEU A 80 4.47 -2.32 -14.06
N GLU A 81 4.36 -2.47 -15.37
CA GLU A 81 3.66 -3.58 -16.01
C GLU A 81 4.29 -4.93 -15.68
N LYS A 82 5.62 -5.04 -15.72
CA LYS A 82 6.34 -6.26 -15.33
C LYS A 82 6.11 -6.65 -13.87
N LYS A 83 5.94 -5.67 -12.97
CA LYS A 83 5.75 -5.90 -11.54
C LYS A 83 4.27 -6.09 -11.17
N LEU A 84 3.35 -5.55 -11.95
CA LEU A 84 1.91 -5.63 -11.68
C LEU A 84 1.40 -7.03 -12.01
N ASN A 85 1.30 -7.87 -11.00
CA ASN A 85 0.69 -9.19 -11.14
C ASN A 85 -0.83 -9.07 -11.04
N ALA A 86 -1.56 -9.57 -12.04
CA ALA A 86 -3.01 -9.50 -12.10
C ALA A 86 -3.70 -10.20 -10.91
N GLY A 87 -3.07 -11.24 -10.35
CA GLY A 87 -3.60 -11.99 -9.21
C GLY A 87 -3.54 -11.24 -7.88
N ASP A 88 -2.61 -10.30 -7.71
CA ASP A 88 -2.34 -9.70 -6.41
C ASP A 88 -3.45 -8.76 -5.96
N VAL A 89 -4.18 -9.12 -4.90
CA VAL A 89 -5.16 -8.24 -4.26
C VAL A 89 -4.47 -7.18 -3.40
N VAL A 90 -3.45 -7.57 -2.63
CA VAL A 90 -2.65 -6.66 -1.78
C VAL A 90 -1.46 -6.13 -2.58
N LEU A 91 -1.47 -4.82 -2.86
CA LEU A 91 -0.44 -4.17 -3.69
C LEU A 91 0.65 -3.50 -2.85
N TYR A 92 0.32 -3.11 -1.62
CA TYR A 92 1.26 -2.45 -0.72
C TYR A 92 0.99 -2.85 0.73
N ILE A 93 2.08 -3.07 1.46
CA ILE A 93 2.09 -3.29 2.91
C ILE A 93 3.01 -2.23 3.52
N GLY A 94 2.48 -1.45 4.45
CA GLY A 94 3.24 -0.43 5.17
C GLY A 94 3.00 -0.52 6.67
N LYS A 95 3.93 0.03 7.44
CA LYS A 95 3.80 0.14 8.90
C LYS A 95 3.65 1.59 9.38
N ALA A 96 2.98 1.72 10.51
CA ALA A 96 2.89 2.89 11.35
C ALA A 96 3.50 2.57 12.72
N ASN A 97 4.41 3.43 13.16
CA ASN A 97 5.29 3.18 14.30
C ASN A 97 5.43 4.46 15.14
N PRO A 98 4.34 4.91 15.81
CA PRO A 98 4.42 6.01 16.75
C PRO A 98 5.37 5.64 17.91
N GLU A 99 6.14 6.60 18.40
CA GLU A 99 7.01 6.45 19.57
C GLU A 99 6.22 6.53 20.89
N SER A 100 5.05 7.18 20.87
CA SER A 100 4.07 7.28 21.96
C SER A 100 2.66 7.58 21.40
N GLU A 101 1.60 7.49 22.22
CA GLU A 101 0.22 7.82 21.78
C GLU A 101 0.06 9.26 21.26
N ASP A 102 0.86 10.19 21.79
CA ASP A 102 0.88 11.60 21.37
C ASP A 102 1.88 11.89 20.24
N SER A 103 2.70 10.91 19.88
CA SER A 103 3.71 11.08 18.83
C SER A 103 3.09 11.06 17.43
N LYS A 104 3.74 11.77 16.52
CA LYS A 104 3.47 11.64 15.08
C LYS A 104 3.88 10.22 14.63
N TYR A 105 3.36 9.78 13.49
CA TYR A 105 3.68 8.49 12.81
C TYR A 105 2.79 7.29 13.17
N GLY A 106 1.66 7.54 13.83
CA GLY A 106 0.54 6.59 13.95
C GLY A 106 -0.15 6.29 12.62
N LEU A 107 -1.08 5.33 12.62
CA LEU A 107 -1.86 4.96 11.43
C LEU A 107 -2.52 6.17 10.77
N LYS A 108 -3.16 7.03 11.57
CA LYS A 108 -3.77 8.30 11.13
C LYS A 108 -2.79 9.20 10.37
N ASP A 109 -1.60 9.41 10.91
CA ASP A 109 -0.60 10.28 10.27
C ASP A 109 -0.04 9.67 9.00
N ARG A 110 0.25 8.36 9.00
CA ARG A 110 0.83 7.66 7.85
C ARG A 110 -0.15 7.64 6.69
N LEU A 111 -1.43 7.32 6.95
CA LEU A 111 -2.46 7.33 5.93
C LEU A 111 -2.80 8.76 5.48
N ARG A 112 -2.86 9.75 6.38
CA ARG A 112 -3.01 11.17 5.99
C ARG A 112 -1.88 11.64 5.09
N ASN A 113 -0.63 11.32 5.44
CA ASN A 113 0.53 11.66 4.62
C ASN A 113 0.49 10.97 3.26
N TYR A 114 0.04 9.72 3.20
CA TYR A 114 -0.18 9.00 1.95
C TYR A 114 -1.21 9.72 1.06
N MET A 115 -2.39 10.07 1.61
CA MET A 115 -3.45 10.75 0.86
C MET A 115 -2.99 12.11 0.34
N LYS A 116 -2.39 12.93 1.20
CA LYS A 116 -1.83 14.23 0.81
C LYS A 116 -0.77 14.08 -0.28
N SER A 117 0.09 13.07 -0.15
CA SER A 117 1.15 12.83 -1.13
C SER A 117 0.61 12.40 -2.49
N GLN A 118 -0.52 11.68 -2.54
CA GLN A 118 -1.18 11.37 -3.81
C GLN A 118 -1.67 12.64 -4.52
N GLU A 119 -2.31 13.55 -3.79
CA GLU A 119 -2.79 14.82 -4.34
C GLU A 119 -1.63 15.70 -4.81
N ASP A 120 -0.56 15.79 -4.02
CA ASP A 120 0.64 16.53 -4.37
C ASP A 120 1.33 15.92 -5.61
N PHE A 121 1.38 14.59 -5.71
CA PHE A 121 1.94 13.90 -6.88
C PHE A 121 1.12 14.12 -8.15
N GLN A 122 -0.22 14.15 -8.05
CA GLN A 122 -1.11 14.50 -9.16
C GLN A 122 -0.83 15.92 -9.69
N LYS A 123 -0.50 16.86 -8.79
CA LYS A 123 -0.16 18.27 -9.08
C LYS A 123 1.32 18.50 -9.40
N GLY A 124 2.05 17.45 -9.79
CA GLY A 124 3.45 17.57 -10.18
C GLY A 124 4.40 17.97 -9.05
N LYS A 125 4.03 17.75 -7.78
CA LYS A 125 4.93 18.02 -6.65
C LYS A 125 5.72 16.77 -6.28
N SER A 126 6.95 16.98 -5.81
CA SER A 126 7.81 15.89 -5.37
C SER A 126 7.22 15.19 -4.14
N SER A 127 7.14 13.87 -4.18
CA SER A 127 6.81 13.03 -3.04
C SER A 127 7.92 12.01 -2.77
N ASN A 128 8.39 11.97 -1.53
CA ASN A 128 9.40 11.00 -1.08
C ASN A 128 8.81 9.58 -0.89
N HIS A 129 7.49 9.42 -0.97
CA HIS A 129 6.81 8.12 -0.80
C HIS A 129 6.96 7.24 -2.04
N GLN A 130 8.07 6.49 -2.12
CA GLN A 130 8.36 5.63 -3.28
C GLN A 130 7.24 4.65 -3.60
N GLY A 131 6.73 3.93 -2.58
CA GLY A 131 5.63 2.99 -2.79
C GLY A 131 4.29 3.64 -3.16
N GLY A 132 4.05 4.86 -2.71
CA GLY A 132 2.88 5.64 -3.13
C GLY A 132 2.88 5.90 -4.63
N ARG A 133 4.04 6.30 -5.19
CA ARG A 133 4.16 6.67 -6.62
C ARG A 133 3.78 5.53 -7.57
N ALA A 134 4.13 4.28 -7.24
CA ALA A 134 3.75 3.14 -8.07
C ALA A 134 2.22 2.95 -8.10
N ILE A 135 1.54 3.02 -6.96
CA ILE A 135 0.06 2.97 -6.90
C ILE A 135 -0.56 4.16 -7.63
N TRP A 136 -0.01 5.37 -7.50
CA TRP A 136 -0.58 6.57 -8.13
C TRP A 136 -0.39 6.60 -9.65
N GLN A 137 0.42 5.68 -10.20
CA GLN A 137 0.53 5.41 -11.63
C GLN A 137 -0.33 4.21 -12.09
N LEU A 138 -1.31 3.79 -11.27
CA LEU A 138 -2.39 2.90 -11.70
C LEU A 138 -3.60 3.72 -12.13
N GLU A 139 -4.29 3.23 -13.16
CA GLU A 139 -5.63 3.71 -13.47
C GLU A 139 -6.57 3.46 -12.29
N ASN A 140 -7.48 4.42 -12.03
CA ASN A 140 -8.45 4.34 -10.95
C ASN A 140 -7.84 4.13 -9.56
N ALA A 141 -6.61 4.60 -9.32
CA ALA A 141 -5.92 4.45 -8.03
C ALA A 141 -6.74 4.94 -6.81
N LYS A 142 -7.67 5.89 -6.99
CA LYS A 142 -8.56 6.39 -5.92
C LYS A 142 -9.67 5.40 -5.52
N GLU A 143 -9.92 4.38 -6.33
CA GLU A 143 -10.89 3.32 -6.05
C GLU A 143 -10.30 2.14 -5.28
N LEU A 144 -8.98 2.09 -5.12
CA LEU A 144 -8.32 1.07 -4.32
C LEU A 144 -8.74 1.18 -2.85
N GLY A 145 -8.77 0.03 -2.19
CA GLY A 145 -9.09 -0.11 -0.78
C GLY A 145 -7.85 0.07 0.10
N VAL A 146 -8.10 0.57 1.31
CA VAL A 146 -7.16 0.62 2.42
C VAL A 146 -7.71 -0.22 3.57
N CYS A 147 -6.92 -1.17 4.05
CA CYS A 147 -7.17 -1.88 5.30
C CYS A 147 -6.08 -1.56 6.32
N TRP A 148 -6.36 -1.75 7.60
CA TRP A 148 -5.32 -1.74 8.63
C TRP A 148 -5.60 -2.72 9.76
N ILE A 149 -4.54 -3.00 10.50
CA ILE A 149 -4.52 -3.77 11.73
C ILE A 149 -3.85 -2.88 12.77
N GLN A 150 -4.52 -2.66 13.89
CA GLN A 150 -3.92 -2.02 15.06
C GLN A 150 -3.05 -3.03 15.80
N THR A 151 -1.88 -2.61 16.27
CA THR A 151 -0.97 -3.42 17.09
C THR A 151 -0.77 -2.77 18.45
N LYS A 152 -0.32 -3.55 19.43
CA LYS A 152 -0.10 -3.07 20.79
C LYS A 152 0.92 -1.93 20.84
N ASP A 153 1.96 -2.02 20.02
CA ASP A 153 3.07 -1.08 19.96
C ASP A 153 3.75 -1.06 18.59
N ALA A 154 4.74 -0.18 18.44
CA ALA A 154 5.54 -0.01 17.23
C ALA A 154 6.46 -1.21 16.93
N SER A 155 6.85 -1.99 17.94
CA SER A 155 7.69 -3.18 17.77
C SER A 155 6.88 -4.28 17.11
N GLU A 156 5.67 -4.53 17.58
CA GLU A 156 4.75 -5.51 16.99
C GLU A 156 4.35 -5.12 15.56
N ALA A 157 4.09 -3.84 15.28
CA ALA A 157 3.86 -3.36 13.91
C ALA A 157 5.05 -3.66 12.98
N LYS A 158 6.28 -3.51 13.49
CA LYS A 158 7.51 -3.75 12.72
C LYS A 158 7.71 -5.24 12.44
N GLU A 159 7.56 -6.09 13.44
CA GLU A 159 7.73 -7.54 13.26
C GLU A 159 6.62 -8.13 12.39
N LEU A 160 5.38 -7.65 12.53
CA LEU A 160 4.26 -8.06 11.68
C LEU A 160 4.48 -7.69 10.20
N GLU A 161 4.86 -6.44 9.90
CA GLU A 161 5.15 -6.01 8.52
C GLU A 161 6.28 -6.84 7.91
N LYS A 162 7.35 -7.07 8.68
CA LYS A 162 8.50 -7.85 8.24
C LYS A 162 8.12 -9.29 7.95
N ALA A 163 7.31 -9.93 8.80
CA ALA A 163 6.83 -11.29 8.61
C ALA A 163 5.93 -11.39 7.38
N LEU A 164 5.00 -10.46 7.19
CA LEU A 164 4.09 -10.42 6.04
C LEU A 164 4.87 -10.26 4.71
N LEU A 165 5.86 -9.37 4.66
CA LEU A 165 6.69 -9.19 3.47
C LEU A 165 7.61 -10.38 3.20
N LYS A 166 8.14 -11.01 4.25
CA LYS A 166 8.93 -12.25 4.11
C LYS A 166 8.06 -13.36 3.51
N LYS A 167 6.84 -13.51 4.01
CA LYS A 167 5.91 -14.52 3.52
C LYS A 167 5.50 -14.27 2.08
N TYR A 168 5.22 -13.01 1.72
CA TYR A 168 4.95 -12.65 0.33
C TYR A 168 6.08 -13.09 -0.62
N LYS A 169 7.35 -12.89 -0.22
CA LYS A 169 8.52 -13.34 -1.01
C LYS A 169 8.52 -14.85 -1.23
N GLU A 170 8.28 -15.60 -0.17
CA GLU A 170 8.29 -17.06 -0.18
C GLU A 170 7.18 -17.61 -1.09
N ASP A 171 6.01 -16.98 -1.08
CA ASP A 171 4.87 -17.40 -1.90
C ASP A 171 4.97 -16.93 -3.36
N ASN A 172 5.82 -15.93 -3.65
CA ASN A 172 5.95 -15.31 -4.97
C ASN A 172 7.40 -15.20 -5.45
N PRO A 173 8.21 -16.28 -5.47
CA PRO A 173 9.65 -16.21 -5.72
C PRO A 173 10.02 -15.58 -7.06
N ASN A 174 9.11 -15.59 -8.04
CA ASN A 174 9.31 -15.06 -9.39
C ASN A 174 8.64 -13.69 -9.64
N ALA A 175 8.04 -13.05 -8.62
CA ALA A 175 7.37 -11.75 -8.76
C ALA A 175 8.32 -10.55 -8.61
N GLY A 176 9.63 -10.81 -8.46
CA GLY A 176 10.66 -9.79 -8.49
C GLY A 176 10.95 -9.31 -9.91
N LEU A 177 11.40 -8.07 -10.05
CA LEU A 177 12.11 -7.66 -11.27
C LEU A 177 13.48 -8.35 -11.29
N GLU A 178 14.09 -8.48 -12.48
CA GLU A 178 15.40 -9.11 -12.62
C GLU A 178 16.43 -8.53 -11.63
N GLY A 179 17.09 -9.41 -10.87
CA GLY A 179 18.04 -9.04 -9.83
C GLY A 179 17.43 -8.42 -8.56
N ARG A 180 16.11 -8.46 -8.38
CA ARG A 180 15.41 -7.91 -7.20
C ARG A 180 14.53 -8.94 -6.51
N GLU A 181 14.41 -8.81 -5.19
CA GLU A 181 13.51 -9.63 -4.40
C GLU A 181 12.03 -9.39 -4.76
N ALA A 182 11.21 -10.42 -4.58
CA ALA A 182 9.77 -10.33 -4.75
C ALA A 182 9.12 -9.51 -3.64
N TYR A 183 8.36 -8.50 -4.00
CA TYR A 183 7.62 -7.67 -3.06
C TYR A 183 6.28 -7.29 -3.69
N PRO A 184 5.25 -6.97 -2.88
CA PRO A 184 4.01 -6.43 -3.40
C PRO A 184 4.27 -5.29 -4.38
N PHE A 185 3.38 -5.11 -5.35
CA PHE A 185 3.53 -4.17 -6.47
C PHE A 185 4.13 -2.81 -6.09
N ALA A 186 3.73 -2.21 -4.97
CA ALA A 186 4.17 -0.90 -4.50
C ALA A 186 5.22 -0.94 -3.38
N ASN A 187 5.65 -2.11 -2.90
CA ASN A 187 6.78 -2.24 -1.98
C ASN A 187 8.11 -2.21 -2.75
N TRP A 188 8.40 -1.08 -3.41
CA TRP A 188 9.68 -0.84 -4.08
C TRP A 188 10.76 -0.57 -3.03
N ARG A 189 11.55 -1.60 -2.73
CA ARG A 189 12.80 -1.47 -1.97
C ARG A 189 13.96 -1.44 -2.97
N LEU A 190 14.82 -0.43 -2.84
CA LEU A 190 16.09 -0.34 -3.58
C LEU A 190 17.09 -1.35 -3.01
#